data_AF-A0A3N5UQN4-F1
#
_entry.id   AF-A0A3N5UQN4-F1
#
_cell.length_a   1.000
_cell.length_b   1.000
_cell.length_c   1.000
_cell.angle_alpha   90.00
_cell.angle_beta   90.00
_cell.angle_gamma   90.00
#
_symmetry.space_group_name_H-M   'P 1'
#
loop_
_entity.id
_entity.type
_entity.pdbx_description
1 polymer ?
#
loop_
_entity_poly.entity_id
_entity_poly.type
_entity_poly.pdbx_seq_one_letter_code
_entity_poly.pdbx_strand_id
1 'polypeptide(L)' 'MEYRHLGRLGLKVSPLCLGTMNFGPRTSEPDSHAIMDR' A
#
# COMPACT_ATOMS: atom_id res chain seq x y z
N MET A 1 11.72 8.25 2.28
CA MET A 1 10.28 8.25 2.63
C MET A 1 10.11 8.79 4.03
N GLU A 2 9.13 9.66 4.23
CA GLU A 2 8.71 10.13 5.56
C GLU A 2 7.89 9.03 6.26
N TYR A 3 8.09 8.82 7.56
CA TYR A 3 7.33 7.86 8.36
C TYR A 3 6.72 8.53 9.59
N ARG A 4 5.56 8.05 10.03
CA ARG A 4 4.82 8.55 11.21
C ARG A 4 4.50 7.42 12.17
N HIS A 5 4.37 7.73 13.45
CA HIS A 5 3.93 6.73 14.44
C HIS A 5 2.41 6.54 14.35
N LEU A 6 1.96 5.29 14.22
CA LEU A 6 0.56 4.90 14.28
C LEU A 6 0.19 4.49 15.70
N GLY A 7 -0.67 5.28 16.34
CA GLY A 7 -1.17 5.01 17.68
C GLY A 7 -0.08 5.06 18.75
N ARG A 8 -0.32 4.38 19.87
CA ARG A 8 0.53 4.43 21.08
C ARG A 8 1.55 3.29 21.19
N LEU A 9 1.52 2.35 20.25
CA LEU A 9 2.37 1.14 20.26
C LEU A 9 3.71 1.32 19.52
N GLY A 10 4.00 2.52 19.02
CA GLY A 10 5.29 2.85 18.41
C GLY A 10 5.48 2.32 16.97
N LEU A 11 4.43 1.83 16.31
CA LEU A 11 4.51 1.38 14.92
C LEU A 11 4.82 2.55 13.99
N LYS A 12 5.88 2.47 13.18
CA LYS A 12 6.19 3.47 12.15
C LYS A 12 5.58 3.08 10.81
N VAL A 13 4.76 3.95 10.23
CA VAL A 13 4.06 3.73 8.96
C VAL A 13 4.32 4.86 7.97
N SER A 14 4.24 4.57 6.68
CA SER A 14 4.17 5.61 5.65
C SER A 14 2.88 6.43 5.82
N PRO A 15 2.89 7.75 5.56
CA PRO A 15 1.67 8.56 5.55
C PRO A 15 0.75 8.24 4.35
N LEU A 16 1.23 7.47 3.37
CA LEU A 16 0.48 7.03 2.19
C LEU A 16 0.36 5.51 2.18
N CYS A 17 -0.79 5.01 1.73
CA CYS A 17 -1.06 3.58 1.55
C CYS A 17 -1.49 3.28 0.11
N LEU A 18 -1.17 2.07 -0.35
CA LEU A 18 -1.68 1.53 -1.62
C LEU A 18 -2.97 0.75 -1.34
N GLY A 19 -4.09 1.26 -1.86
CA GLY A 19 -5.36 0.51 -1.82
C GLY A 19 -5.42 -0.54 -2.93
N THR A 20 -5.93 -1.74 -2.61
CA THR A 20 -5.91 -2.90 -3.52
C THR A 20 -7.30 -3.41 -3.92
N MET A 21 -8.37 -2.64 -3.68
CA MET A 21 -9.76 -3.08 -3.91
C MET A 21 -10.08 -3.52 -5.34
N ASN A 22 -9.29 -3.09 -6.33
CA ASN A 22 -9.47 -3.40 -7.74
C ASN A 22 -8.60 -4.55 -8.25
N PHE A 23 -7.64 -5.03 -7.43
CA PHE A 23 -6.71 -6.10 -7.82
C PHE A 23 -7.47 -7.42 -7.88
N GLY A 24 -7.47 -8.05 -9.06
CA GLY A 24 -8.30 -9.22 -9.40
C GLY A 24 -9.51 -8.86 -10.26
N PRO A 25 -10.56 -8.20 -9.71
CA PRO A 25 -11.80 -7.93 -10.46
C PRO A 25 -11.65 -6.96 -11.63
N ARG A 26 -10.76 -5.96 -11.51
CA ARG A 26 -10.60 -4.88 -12.52
C ARG A 26 -9.16 -4.69 -12.98
N THR A 27 -8.20 -5.15 -12.20
CA THR A 27 -6.76 -5.08 -12.49
C THR A 27 -6.21 -6.50 -12.50
N SER A 28 -5.56 -6.89 -13.59
CA SER A 28 -4.97 -8.23 -13.72
C SER A 28 -3.88 -8.45 -12.68
N GLU A 29 -3.59 -9.71 -12.34
CA GLU A 29 -2.52 -10.04 -11.39
C GLU A 29 -1.15 -9.45 -11.80
N PRO A 30 -0.68 -9.57 -13.07
CA PRO A 30 0.56 -8.93 -13.50
C PRO A 30 0.53 -7.39 -13.36
N ASP A 31 -0.58 -6.75 -13.72
CA ASP A 31 -0.69 -5.28 -13.61
C ASP A 31 -0.73 -4.83 -12.15
N SER A 32 -1.40 -5.59 -11.28
CA SER A 32 -1.42 -5.35 -9.84
C SER A 32 -0.02 -5.41 -9.24
N HIS A 33 0.80 -6.38 -9.67
CA HIS A 33 2.19 -6.46 -9.24
C HIS A 33 3.00 -5.26 -9.73
N ALA A 34 2.83 -4.89 -11.01
CA ALA A 34 3.48 -3.70 -11.57
C ALA A 34 3.08 -2.38 -10.87
N ILE A 35 1.89 -2.32 -10.25
CA ILE A 35 1.48 -1.19 -9.40
C ILE A 35 2.13 -1.26 -8.01
N MET A 36 2.26 -2.45 -7.41
CA MET A 36 2.90 -2.64 -6.10
C MET A 36 4.40 -2.35 -6.11
N ASP A 37 5.06 -2.56 -7.25
CA ASP A 37 6.51 -2.35 -7.41
C ASP A 37 6.91 -0.87 -7.56
N ARG A 38 5.94 0.06 -7.64
CA ARG A 38 6.17 1.51 -7.78
C ARG A 38 6.15 2.22 -6.44
#